data_AF-A0AAW8W876-F1
#
_entry.id   AF-A0AAW8W876-F1
#
_cell.length_a   1.000
_cell.length_b   1.000
_cell.length_c   1.000
_cell.angle_alpha   90.00
_cell.angle_beta   90.00
_cell.angle_gamma   90.00
#
_symmetry.space_group_name_H-M   'P 1'
#
loop_
_entity.id
_entity.type
_entity.pdbx_description
1 polymer ?
#
loop_
_entity_poly.entity_id
_entity_poly.type
_entity_poly.pdbx_seq_one_letter_code
_entity_poly.pdbx_strand_id
1 'polypeptide(L)'
;MANIKANSDKQTKRINFRLNELEYEKLSQSASTYGLKVSSYAKQLALKSNLRKPYFSASDTQQIILELTRQGTNLNQITRKLNQGDPLTPAMLAEIKKMQEAQRQLWRQLQK
;
A
#
# COMPACT_ATOMS: atom_id res chain seq x y z
N MET A 1 35.98 -15.45 -34.96
CA MET A 1 35.54 -14.50 -33.93
C MET A 1 34.33 -15.10 -33.21
N ALA A 2 34.49 -15.54 -31.96
CA ALA A 2 33.41 -16.14 -31.19
C ALA A 2 32.61 -15.04 -30.47
N ASN A 3 31.30 -15.02 -30.70
CA ASN A 3 30.37 -14.05 -30.14
C ASN A 3 30.09 -14.39 -28.66
N ILE A 4 30.82 -13.76 -27.74
CA ILE A 4 30.60 -13.89 -26.30
C ILE A 4 29.38 -13.04 -25.93
N LYS A 5 28.17 -13.63 -26.01
CA LYS A 5 26.99 -13.04 -25.35
C LYS A 5 27.27 -12.96 -23.85
N ALA A 6 27.18 -11.76 -23.29
CA ALA A 6 27.42 -11.47 -21.88
C ALA A 6 26.62 -12.41 -20.96
N ASN A 7 27.28 -12.89 -19.90
CA ASN A 7 26.78 -13.85 -18.92
C ASN A 7 25.59 -13.32 -18.07
N SER A 8 25.13 -12.08 -18.29
CA SER A 8 24.15 -11.39 -17.45
C SER A 8 22.70 -11.86 -17.64
N ASP A 9 22.34 -12.47 -18.77
CA ASP A 9 20.95 -12.92 -19.06
C ASP A 9 20.66 -14.37 -18.62
N LYS A 10 21.67 -15.09 -18.12
CA LYS A 10 21.50 -16.51 -17.78
C LYS A 10 20.78 -16.66 -16.43
N GLN A 11 19.54 -17.13 -16.47
CA GLN A 11 18.76 -17.42 -15.26
C GLN A 11 19.26 -18.70 -14.58
N THR A 12 20.12 -18.55 -13.57
CA THR A 12 20.78 -19.66 -12.85
C THR A 12 20.14 -20.02 -11.52
N LYS A 13 19.29 -19.15 -10.96
CA LYS A 13 18.63 -19.34 -9.65
C LYS A 13 17.24 -19.95 -9.81
N ARG A 14 16.88 -20.87 -8.91
CA ARG A 14 15.56 -21.53 -8.86
C ARG A 14 14.91 -21.25 -7.52
N ILE A 15 13.60 -20.99 -7.55
CA ILE A 15 12.76 -20.81 -6.36
C ILE A 15 11.68 -21.89 -6.45
N ASN A 16 11.57 -22.71 -5.41
CA ASN A 16 10.54 -23.75 -5.30
C ASN A 16 9.58 -23.36 -4.18
N PHE A 17 8.28 -23.43 -4.45
CA PHE A 17 7.23 -23.30 -3.44
C PHE A 17 6.25 -24.46 -3.61
N ARG A 18 5.68 -24.94 -2.50
CA ARG A 18 4.66 -25.99 -2.51
C ARG A 18 3.29 -25.34 -2.58
N LEU A 19 2.39 -25.96 -3.31
CA LEU A 19 1.00 -25.54 -3.45
C LEU A 19 0.12 -26.68 -2.99
N ASN A 20 -1.00 -26.35 -2.36
CA ASN A 20 -2.10 -27.30 -2.25
C ASN A 20 -2.91 -27.34 -3.57
N GLU A 21 -3.86 -28.28 -3.65
CA GLU A 21 -4.64 -28.52 -4.87
C GLU A 21 -5.40 -27.26 -5.33
N LEU A 22 -6.07 -26.57 -4.39
CA LEU A 22 -6.86 -25.37 -4.67
C LEU A 22 -5.99 -24.20 -5.17
N GLU A 23 -4.81 -24.03 -4.58
CA GLU A 23 -3.85 -22.99 -4.97
C GLU A 23 -3.30 -23.26 -6.37
N TYR A 24 -2.97 -24.53 -6.68
CA TYR A 24 -2.50 -24.92 -7.99
C TYR A 24 -3.57 -24.71 -9.07
N GLU A 25 -4.81 -25.12 -8.79
CA GLU A 25 -5.93 -24.98 -9.71
C GLU A 25 -6.17 -23.50 -10.07
N LYS A 26 -6.23 -22.61 -9.07
CA LYS A 26 -6.36 -21.16 -9.28
C LYS A 26 -5.26 -20.59 -10.16
N LEU A 27 -4.02 -21.00 -9.90
CA LEU A 27 -2.85 -20.61 -10.68
C LEU A 27 -2.93 -21.12 -12.12
N SER A 28 -3.41 -22.36 -12.31
CA SER A 28 -3.56 -22.98 -13.63
C SER A 28 -4.65 -22.34 -14.46
N GLN A 29 -5.82 -22.08 -13.87
CA GLN A 29 -6.92 -21.39 -14.53
C GLN A 29 -6.48 -19.98 -14.96
N SER A 30 -5.84 -19.25 -14.06
CA SER A 30 -5.30 -17.91 -14.35
C SER A 30 -4.29 -17.96 -15.49
N ALA A 31 -3.32 -18.87 -15.43
CA ALA A 31 -2.32 -19.04 -16.47
C ALA A 31 -2.95 -19.37 -17.84
N SER A 32 -3.98 -20.22 -17.86
CA SER A 32 -4.73 -20.58 -19.07
C SER A 32 -5.41 -19.36 -19.70
N THR A 33 -6.04 -18.49 -18.90
CA THR A 33 -6.66 -17.24 -19.37
C THR A 33 -5.65 -16.31 -20.06
N TYR A 34 -4.39 -16.29 -19.61
CA TYR A 34 -3.32 -15.50 -20.22
C TYR A 34 -2.53 -16.25 -21.31
N GLY A 35 -2.89 -17.51 -21.64
CA GLY A 35 -2.16 -18.33 -22.61
C GLY A 35 -0.74 -18.69 -22.16
N LEU A 36 -0.48 -18.71 -20.85
CA LEU A 36 0.84 -18.94 -20.27
C LEU A 36 0.91 -20.31 -19.58
N LYS A 37 2.14 -20.85 -19.46
CA LYS A 37 2.41 -21.96 -18.55
C LYS A 37 2.32 -21.46 -17.10
N VAL A 38 1.84 -22.32 -16.20
CA VAL A 38 1.69 -22.00 -14.76
C VAL A 38 2.96 -21.38 -14.16
N SER A 39 4.13 -21.94 -14.46
CA SER A 39 5.42 -21.42 -13.99
C SER A 39 5.81 -20.06 -14.58
N SER A 40 5.47 -19.81 -15.85
CA SER A 40 5.71 -18.51 -16.51
C SER A 40 4.79 -17.44 -15.94
N TYR A 41 3.51 -17.78 -15.72
CA TYR A 41 2.54 -16.92 -15.07
C TYR A 41 2.96 -16.59 -13.63
N ALA A 42 3.32 -17.59 -12.81
CA ALA A 42 3.81 -17.38 -11.45
C ALA A 42 5.06 -16.49 -11.41
N LYS A 43 6.00 -16.72 -12.33
CA LYS A 43 7.21 -15.88 -12.45
C LYS A 43 6.86 -14.45 -12.86
N GLN A 44 5.96 -14.26 -13.82
CA GLN A 44 5.49 -12.92 -14.19
C GLN A 44 4.76 -12.26 -13.03
N LEU A 45 3.94 -12.96 -12.28
CA LEU A 45 3.27 -12.42 -11.09
C LEU A 45 4.30 -11.99 -10.04
N ALA A 46 5.30 -12.81 -9.76
CA ALA A 46 6.37 -12.48 -8.81
C ALA A 46 7.23 -11.28 -9.26
N LEU A 47 7.53 -11.18 -10.56
CA LEU A 47 8.39 -10.11 -11.12
C LEU A 47 7.63 -8.83 -11.48
N LYS A 48 6.35 -8.93 -11.87
CA LYS A 48 5.46 -7.80 -12.23
C LYS A 48 4.57 -7.36 -11.07
N SER A 49 4.55 -8.08 -9.95
CA SER A 49 3.96 -7.51 -8.74
C SER A 49 4.72 -6.23 -8.46
N ASN A 50 4.06 -5.09 -8.63
CA ASN A 50 4.58 -3.85 -8.11
C ASN A 50 4.56 -4.03 -6.59
N LEU A 51 5.63 -4.58 -6.01
CA LEU A 51 5.95 -4.31 -4.62
C LEU A 51 6.21 -2.81 -4.56
N ARG A 52 5.14 -2.03 -4.43
CA ARG A 52 5.25 -0.64 -4.02
C ARG A 52 5.96 -0.71 -2.68
N LYS A 53 7.23 -0.29 -2.67
CA LYS A 53 7.92 0.01 -1.42
C LYS A 53 6.97 0.94 -0.67
N PRO A 54 6.47 0.55 0.51
CA PRO A 54 5.57 1.41 1.24
C PRO A 54 6.28 2.74 1.46
N TYR A 55 5.56 3.85 1.25
CA TYR A 55 6.11 5.21 1.39
C TYR A 55 6.71 5.42 2.79
N PHE A 56 6.20 4.69 3.77
CA PHE A 56 6.60 4.73 5.17
C PHE A 56 6.99 3.33 5.64
N SER A 57 7.81 3.27 6.69
CA SER A 57 8.09 2.00 7.36
C SER A 57 6.83 1.45 8.05
N ALA A 58 6.86 0.19 8.49
CA ALA A 58 5.75 -0.39 9.23
C ALA A 58 5.45 0.37 10.54
N SER A 59 6.48 0.83 11.27
CA SER A 59 6.26 1.61 12.50
C SER A 59 5.68 2.98 12.20
N ASP A 60 6.20 3.68 11.17
CA ASP A 60 5.70 4.98 10.78
C ASP A 60 4.24 4.90 10.31
N THR A 61 3.90 3.83 9.58
CA THR A 61 2.52 3.56 9.16
C THR A 61 1.58 3.41 10.36
N GLN A 62 2.00 2.68 11.40
CA GLN A 62 1.21 2.54 12.64
C GLN A 62 1.04 3.88 13.37
N GLN A 63 2.09 4.69 13.43
CA GLN A 63 2.02 6.04 14.01
C GLN A 63 1.07 6.94 13.23
N ILE A 64 1.13 6.92 11.90
CA ILE A 64 0.22 7.66 11.02
C ILE A 64 -1.23 7.22 11.25
N ILE A 65 -1.50 5.92 11.33
CA ILE A 65 -2.85 5.38 11.60
C ILE A 65 -3.36 5.86 12.96
N LEU A 66 -2.53 5.83 13.99
CA LEU A 66 -2.90 6.28 15.33
C LEU A 66 -3.25 7.78 15.34
N GLU A 67 -2.42 8.61 14.72
CA GLU A 67 -2.64 10.05 14.63
C GLU A 67 -3.90 10.40 13.82
N LEU A 68 -4.14 9.72 12.70
CA LEU A 68 -5.37 9.88 11.92
C LEU A 68 -6.60 9.47 12.72
N THR A 69 -6.52 8.39 13.50
CA THR A 69 -7.61 7.93 14.37
C THR A 69 -7.94 8.97 15.44
N ARG A 70 -6.91 9.58 16.04
CA ARG A 70 -7.07 10.66 17.02
C ARG A 70 -7.72 11.89 16.40
N GLN A 71 -7.27 12.31 15.22
CA GLN A 71 -7.87 13.44 14.50
C GLN A 71 -9.34 13.18 14.15
N GLY A 72 -9.66 11.97 13.65
CA GLY A 72 -11.03 11.56 13.36
C GLY A 72 -11.92 11.59 14.61
N THR A 73 -11.38 11.16 15.75
CA THR A 73 -12.09 11.20 17.04
C THR A 73 -12.37 12.64 17.48
N ASN A 74 -11.37 13.53 17.42
CA ASN A 74 -11.53 14.95 17.76
C ASN A 74 -12.55 15.63 16.85
N LEU A 75 -12.50 15.36 15.54
CA LEU A 75 -13.46 15.90 14.58
C LEU A 75 -14.88 15.40 14.88
N ASN A 76 -15.05 14.12 15.17
CA ASN A 76 -16.36 13.56 15.53
C ASN A 76 -16.94 14.17 16.81
N GLN A 77 -16.10 14.46 17.81
CA GLN A 77 -16.52 15.17 19.03
C GLN A 77 -17.00 16.59 18.71
N ILE A 78 -16.27 17.32 17.86
CA ILE A 78 -16.64 18.67 17.41
C ILE A 78 -17.99 18.61 16.68
N THR A 79 -18.15 17.69 15.73
CA THR A 79 -19.40 17.52 14.98
C THR A 79 -20.57 17.20 15.88
N ARG A 80 -20.40 16.32 16.88
CA ARG A 80 -21.46 16.00 17.84
C ARG A 80 -21.90 17.22 18.65
N LYS A 81 -20.96 18.03 19.16
CA LYS A 81 -21.27 19.27 19.88
C LYS A 81 -22.07 20.24 19.01
N LEU A 82 -21.61 20.47 17.78
CA LEU A 82 -22.31 21.35 16.84
C LEU A 82 -23.72 20.83 16.51
N ASN A 83 -23.88 19.51 16.31
CA ASN A 83 -25.19 18.90 16.05
C ASN A 83 -26.13 18.97 17.27
N GLN A 84 -25.59 19.11 18.48
CA GLN A 84 -26.36 19.33 19.71
C GLN A 84 -26.79 20.79 19.90
N GLY A 85 -26.38 21.68 18.99
CA GLY A 85 -26.70 23.11 19.05
C GLY A 85 -25.64 23.95 19.78
N ASP A 86 -24.51 23.36 20.19
CA ASP A 86 -23.41 24.13 20.77
C ASP A 86 -22.84 25.10 19.73
N PRO A 87 -22.54 26.36 20.11
CA PRO A 87 -21.90 27.29 19.20
C PRO A 87 -20.47 26.86 18.88
N LEU A 88 -20.01 27.17 17.68
CA LEU A 88 -18.63 26.94 17.28
C LEU A 88 -17.69 27.81 18.11
N THR A 89 -16.96 27.19 19.04
CA THR A 89 -16.03 27.90 19.92
C THR A 89 -14.70 28.19 19.21
N PRO A 90 -13.97 29.25 19.61
CA PRO A 90 -12.62 29.53 19.10
C PRO A 90 -11.65 28.35 19.28
N ALA A 91 -11.80 27.56 20.35
CA ALA A 91 -10.99 26.37 20.60
C ALA A 91 -11.27 25.26 19.58
N MET A 92 -12.54 25.01 19.22
CA MET A 92 -12.91 24.06 18.17
C MET A 92 -12.35 24.49 16.81
N LEU A 93 -12.42 25.78 16.51
CA LEU A 93 -11.83 26.38 15.31
C LEU A 93 -10.30 26.22 15.24
N ALA A 94 -9.61 26.41 16.36
CA ALA A 94 -8.16 26.21 16.45
C ALA A 94 -7.78 24.73 16.21
N GLU A 95 -8.53 23.79 16.78
CA GLU A 95 -8.30 22.36 16.59
C GLU A 95 -8.53 21.93 15.13
N ILE A 96 -9.60 22.43 14.49
CA ILE A 96 -9.85 22.19 13.05
C ILE A 96 -8.70 22.71 12.20
N LYS A 97 -8.23 23.94 12.44
CA LYS A 97 -7.09 24.52 11.71
C LYS A 97 -5.82 23.70 11.89
N LYS A 98 -5.55 23.22 13.10
CA LYS A 98 -4.39 22.37 13.40
C LYS A 98 -4.45 21.04 12.65
N MET A 99 -5.61 20.39 12.58
CA MET A 99 -5.80 19.18 11.77
C MET A 99 -5.58 19.44 10.28
N GLN A 100 -6.11 20.55 9.75
CA GLN A 100 -5.90 20.95 8.35
C GLN A 100 -4.41 21.21 8.04
N GLU A 101 -3.68 21.85 8.95
CA GLU A 101 -2.22 22.06 8.83
C GLU A 101 -1.48 20.71 8.74
N ALA A 102 -1.78 19.78 9.65
CA ALA A 102 -1.16 18.45 9.69
C ALA A 102 -1.42 17.65 8.41
N GLN A 103 -2.66 17.65 7.92
CA GLN A 103 -3.01 17.01 6.65
C GLN A 103 -2.26 17.63 5.46
N ARG A 104 -2.16 18.96 5.39
CA ARG A 104 -1.39 19.63 4.32
C ARG A 104 0.08 19.25 4.33
N GLN A 105 0.69 19.13 5.51
CA GLN A 105 2.09 18.70 5.64
C GLN A 105 2.29 17.25 5.17
N LEU A 106 1.38 16.34 5.54
CA LEU A 106 1.40 14.95 5.06
C LEU A 106 1.27 14.89 3.53
N TRP A 107 0.36 15.65 2.94
CA TRP A 107 0.19 15.70 1.48
C TRP A 107 1.44 16.20 0.76
N ARG A 108 2.17 17.18 1.31
CA ARG A 108 3.45 17.65 0.75
C ARG A 108 4.55 16.58 0.80
N GLN A 109 4.56 15.75 1.85
CA GLN A 109 5.54 14.66 1.98
C GLN A 109 5.26 13.52 0.98
N LEU A 110 3.99 13.30 0.62
CA LEU A 110 3.56 12.29 -0.35
C LEU A 110 3.71 12.70 -1.82
N GLN A 111 3.95 13.98 -2.11
CA GLN A 111 4.18 14.50 -3.46
C GLN A 111 5.65 14.39 -3.94
N LYS A 112 6.55 13.88 -3.09
CA LYS A 112 7.93 13.52 -3.46
C LYS A 112 7.99 12.08 -3.99
#